data_AF-A0A2P6TV13-F1
#
_entry.id   AF-A0A2P6TV13-F1
#
_cell.length_a   1.000
_cell.length_b   1.000
_cell.length_c   1.000
_cell.angle_alpha   90.00
_cell.angle_beta   90.00
_cell.angle_gamma   90.00
#
_symmetry.space_group_name_H-M   'P 1'
#
loop_
_entity.id
_entity.type
_entity.pdbx_description
1 polymer ?
#
loop_
_entity_poly.entity_id
_entity_poly.type
_entity_poly.pdbx_seq_one_letter_code
_entity_poly.pdbx_strand_id
1 'polypeptide(L)'
;MAAPPPRPSSYEYNRESTESYSKTVGGGASGAGSTEDERSSWGFAAVALAHAGIAIPLLFQPREAAKFLLGGTALPTNVEHDRLMGLLAAGLLSGATTAWALKGSAESHTLDSDTSERLQLGLVGLAGAALGVHVLHGGSLTNNGLTAGAAAAALTLAVPAGRMLATDRSRRRLGNRLKGVFDGVGRLFDFRHGFKLSSALYAVDGNLLLSVFHSLPQKTLGNLLGYVLKGDDSIFLWRNMLAVLRRAGPSCYSAVTYSLKEKADADALADHTSRTLNLGLLLSSLGHLVVLGPMANEGTGGKYLPVLVGTWATAFAASLVGLSSSTTAKRL
;
A
#
# COMPACT_ATOMS: atom_id res chain seq x y z
N MET A 1 -10.29 19.84 -55.86
CA MET A 1 -10.10 20.23 -54.44
C MET A 1 -11.40 19.95 -53.70
N ALA A 2 -11.43 18.91 -52.86
CA ALA A 2 -12.63 18.53 -52.11
C ALA A 2 -12.68 19.29 -50.77
N ALA A 3 -13.87 19.76 -50.39
CA ALA A 3 -14.09 20.47 -49.14
C ALA A 3 -13.87 19.55 -47.92
N PRO A 4 -13.33 20.06 -46.80
CA PRO A 4 -13.18 19.27 -45.58
C PRO A 4 -14.56 18.94 -44.97
N PRO A 5 -14.71 17.77 -44.32
CA PRO A 5 -15.97 17.39 -43.69
C PRO A 5 -16.33 18.34 -42.54
N PRO A 6 -17.64 18.53 -42.25
CA PRO A 6 -18.09 19.40 -41.18
C PRO A 6 -17.62 18.88 -39.83
N ARG A 7 -17.15 19.79 -38.97
CA ARG A 7 -16.82 19.47 -37.58
C ARG A 7 -18.10 19.07 -36.83
N PRO A 8 -18.11 17.99 -36.05
CA PRO A 8 -19.25 17.68 -35.20
C PRO A 8 -19.47 18.83 -34.20
N SER A 9 -20.68 19.36 -34.23
CA SER A 9 -21.20 20.32 -33.27
C SER A 9 -21.22 19.71 -31.87
N SER A 10 -20.75 20.48 -30.89
CA SER A 10 -21.03 20.33 -29.45
C SER A 10 -20.86 18.92 -28.87
N TYR A 11 -19.77 18.72 -28.13
CA TYR A 11 -19.81 17.79 -27.00
C TYR A 11 -20.84 18.32 -26.00
N GLU A 12 -22.06 17.81 -26.08
CA GLU A 12 -23.01 17.87 -24.96
C GLU A 12 -22.35 17.15 -23.79
N TYR A 13 -21.96 17.93 -22.78
CA TYR A 13 -21.59 17.40 -21.49
C TYR A 13 -22.86 16.78 -20.90
N ASN A 14 -22.97 15.46 -21.00
CA ASN A 14 -24.17 14.74 -20.59
C ASN A 14 -24.41 14.97 -19.08
N ARG A 15 -25.36 15.86 -18.76
CA ARG A 15 -25.70 16.31 -17.40
C ARG A 15 -26.37 15.21 -16.57
N GLU A 16 -26.72 14.09 -17.20
CA GLU A 16 -27.35 12.92 -16.56
C GLU A 16 -26.43 12.19 -15.56
N SER A 17 -25.10 12.31 -15.66
CA SER A 17 -24.21 11.70 -14.66
C SER A 17 -24.24 12.43 -13.30
N THR A 18 -24.67 13.68 -13.27
CA THR A 18 -24.78 14.47 -12.04
C THR A 18 -26.16 14.32 -11.40
N GLU A 19 -27.21 14.09 -12.19
CA GLU A 19 -28.57 13.80 -11.67
C GLU A 19 -28.71 12.38 -11.13
N SER A 20 -27.88 11.43 -11.58
CA SER A 20 -27.80 10.11 -10.96
C SER A 20 -27.23 10.14 -9.53
N TYR A 21 -26.62 11.25 -9.10
CA TYR A 21 -26.11 11.41 -7.74
C TYR A 21 -27.11 12.10 -6.80
N SER A 22 -28.17 12.74 -7.32
CA SER A 22 -29.18 13.44 -6.50
C SER A 22 -30.47 12.66 -6.28
N LYS A 23 -30.67 11.52 -6.97
CA LYS A 23 -31.91 10.72 -6.89
C LYS A 23 -31.79 9.44 -6.07
N THR A 24 -31.11 9.51 -4.92
CA THR A 24 -31.12 8.45 -3.90
C THR A 24 -31.22 8.98 -2.46
N VAL A 25 -31.88 10.12 -2.27
CA VAL A 25 -32.39 10.52 -0.95
C VAL A 25 -33.91 10.34 -0.99
N GLY A 26 -34.36 9.11 -0.81
CA GLY A 26 -35.78 8.80 -0.86
C GLY A 26 -36.10 7.32 -0.74
N GLY A 27 -36.14 6.83 0.49
CA GLY A 27 -37.03 5.76 0.94
C GLY A 27 -36.80 4.35 0.39
N GLY A 28 -36.30 3.45 1.26
CA GLY A 28 -36.61 2.02 1.14
C GLY A 28 -35.45 1.05 0.90
N ALA A 29 -34.29 1.23 1.54
CA ALA A 29 -33.29 0.16 1.75
C ALA A 29 -32.23 0.51 2.82
N SER A 30 -32.49 1.47 3.71
CA SER A 30 -31.48 2.10 4.57
C SER A 30 -31.00 1.28 5.77
N GLY A 31 -31.59 0.10 6.02
CA GLY A 31 -31.23 -0.75 7.17
C GLY A 31 -30.07 -1.73 6.91
N ALA A 32 -29.92 -2.24 5.69
CA ALA A 32 -28.93 -3.28 5.41
C ALA A 32 -27.53 -2.71 5.10
N GLY A 33 -27.45 -1.68 4.26
CA GLY A 33 -26.17 -1.08 3.84
C GLY A 33 -25.44 -0.33 4.95
N SER A 34 -26.16 0.35 5.85
CA SER A 34 -25.58 1.05 6.98
C SER A 34 -24.88 0.10 7.97
N THR A 35 -25.50 -1.05 8.25
CA THR A 35 -24.93 -2.05 9.17
C THR A 35 -23.71 -2.78 8.60
N GLU A 36 -23.64 -2.98 7.27
CA GLU A 36 -22.50 -3.62 6.63
C GLU A 36 -21.28 -2.68 6.58
N ASP A 37 -21.49 -1.40 6.27
CA ASP A 37 -20.41 -0.41 6.25
C ASP A 37 -19.91 -0.09 7.66
N GLU A 38 -20.78 -0.09 8.68
CA GLU A 38 -20.37 0.04 10.08
C GLU A 38 -19.51 -1.15 10.54
N ARG A 39 -19.93 -2.39 10.24
CA ARG A 39 -19.12 -3.58 10.52
C ARG A 39 -17.78 -3.55 9.78
N SER A 40 -17.79 -3.11 8.53
CA SER A 40 -16.57 -2.96 7.72
C SER A 40 -15.64 -1.91 8.31
N SER A 41 -16.17 -0.77 8.79
CA SER A 41 -15.43 0.28 9.48
C SER A 41 -14.67 -0.28 10.69
N TRP A 42 -15.35 -1.03 11.57
CA TRP A 42 -14.71 -1.69 12.72
C TRP A 42 -13.72 -2.78 12.31
N GLY A 43 -13.99 -3.52 11.24
CA GLY A 43 -13.05 -4.48 10.67
C GLY A 43 -11.75 -3.81 10.23
N PHE A 44 -11.84 -2.72 9.47
CA PHE A 44 -10.67 -1.94 9.07
C PHE A 44 -10.01 -1.27 10.28
N ALA A 45 -10.79 -0.88 11.29
CA ALA A 45 -10.31 -0.41 12.59
C ALA A 45 -9.35 -1.42 13.24
N ALA A 46 -9.78 -2.68 13.32
CA ALA A 46 -8.98 -3.75 13.88
C ALA A 46 -7.71 -4.03 13.06
N VAL A 47 -7.81 -4.03 11.72
CA VAL A 47 -6.66 -4.27 10.83
C VAL A 47 -5.55 -3.24 11.07
N ALA A 48 -5.85 -1.94 11.15
CA ALA A 48 -4.76 -0.98 11.35
C ALA A 48 -4.16 -1.03 12.74
N LEU A 49 -4.98 -1.24 13.79
CA LEU A 49 -4.47 -1.39 15.15
C LEU A 49 -3.55 -2.61 15.24
N ALA A 50 -3.88 -3.72 14.58
CA ALA A 50 -3.01 -4.88 14.52
C ALA A 50 -1.66 -4.56 13.84
N HIS A 51 -1.68 -3.91 12.67
CA HIS A 51 -0.44 -3.53 11.99
C HIS A 51 0.40 -2.53 12.78
N ALA A 52 -0.22 -1.49 13.34
CA ALA A 52 0.47 -0.50 14.16
C ALA A 52 1.02 -1.12 15.45
N GLY A 53 0.23 -1.98 16.11
CA GLY A 53 0.63 -2.70 17.32
C GLY A 53 1.82 -3.64 17.09
N ILE A 54 1.95 -4.23 15.89
CA ILE A 54 3.13 -5.02 15.51
C ILE A 54 4.30 -4.11 15.09
N ALA A 55 4.05 -3.00 14.39
CA ALA A 55 5.09 -2.10 13.93
C ALA A 55 5.85 -1.41 15.08
N ILE A 56 5.16 -1.02 16.16
CA ILE A 56 5.76 -0.33 17.32
C ILE A 56 6.94 -1.13 17.94
N PRO A 57 6.76 -2.38 18.41
CA PRO A 57 7.87 -3.13 19.00
C PRO A 57 8.98 -3.41 18.00
N LEU A 58 8.66 -3.57 16.71
CA LEU A 58 9.67 -3.74 15.66
C LEU A 58 10.55 -2.50 15.47
N LEU A 59 10.02 -1.28 15.69
CA LEU A 59 10.78 -0.03 15.61
C LEU A 59 11.60 0.24 16.87
N PHE A 60 11.00 0.05 18.05
CA PHE A 60 11.60 0.50 19.31
C PHE A 60 12.36 -0.59 20.06
N GLN A 61 12.05 -1.86 19.79
CA GLN A 61 12.67 -3.02 20.45
C GLN A 61 12.99 -4.14 19.44
N PRO A 62 13.71 -3.83 18.34
CA PRO A 62 13.87 -4.77 17.23
C PRO A 62 14.53 -6.10 17.63
N ARG A 63 15.45 -6.08 18.61
CA ARG A 63 16.11 -7.31 19.11
C ARG A 63 15.18 -8.21 19.90
N GLU A 64 14.36 -7.64 20.77
CA GLU A 64 13.37 -8.41 21.54
C GLU A 64 12.26 -8.91 20.62
N ALA A 65 11.83 -8.09 19.65
CA ALA A 65 10.90 -8.51 18.61
C ALA A 65 11.49 -9.65 17.75
N ALA A 66 12.78 -9.61 17.41
CA ALA A 66 13.46 -10.69 16.71
C ALA A 66 13.48 -11.99 17.52
N LYS A 67 13.83 -11.94 18.81
CA LYS A 67 13.75 -13.11 19.70
C LYS A 67 12.33 -13.65 19.82
N PHE A 68 11.34 -12.78 19.92
CA PHE A 68 9.93 -13.17 19.99
C PHE A 68 9.48 -13.89 18.71
N LEU A 69 9.80 -13.33 17.55
CA LEU A 69 9.37 -13.85 16.25
C LEU A 69 10.15 -15.09 15.80
N LEU A 70 11.47 -15.08 15.98
CA LEU A 70 12.42 -16.01 15.35
C LEU A 70 13.10 -16.95 16.38
N GLY A 71 13.02 -16.62 17.67
CA GLY A 71 13.49 -17.50 18.75
C GLY A 71 15.00 -17.71 18.73
N GLY A 72 15.41 -18.97 18.85
CA GLY A 72 16.82 -19.35 18.83
C GLY A 72 17.54 -19.02 17.52
N THR A 73 16.80 -18.92 16.40
CA THR A 73 17.41 -18.55 15.10
C THR A 73 17.89 -17.10 15.08
N ALA A 74 17.28 -16.22 15.87
CA ALA A 74 17.68 -14.83 16.01
C ALA A 74 18.99 -14.62 16.79
N LEU A 75 19.53 -15.67 17.44
CA LEU A 75 20.64 -15.54 18.38
C LEU A 75 21.99 -15.88 17.73
N PRO A 76 23.03 -15.04 17.90
CA PRO A 76 23.00 -13.73 18.55
C PRO A 76 22.30 -12.67 17.68
N THR A 77 21.46 -11.83 18.30
CA THR A 77 20.82 -10.71 17.58
C THR A 77 21.88 -9.74 17.10
N ASN A 78 21.77 -9.29 15.86
CA ASN A 78 22.79 -8.49 15.20
C ASN A 78 22.17 -7.22 14.56
N VAL A 79 23.03 -6.37 13.99
CA VAL A 79 22.62 -5.12 13.33
C VAL A 79 21.73 -5.37 12.10
N GLU A 80 21.84 -6.53 11.46
CA GLU A 80 20.97 -6.91 10.34
C GLU A 80 19.53 -7.12 10.78
N HIS A 81 19.30 -7.78 11.92
CA HIS A 81 17.97 -7.88 12.54
C HIS A 81 17.40 -6.50 12.89
N ASP A 82 18.22 -5.62 13.48
CA ASP A 82 17.79 -4.25 13.83
C ASP A 82 17.28 -3.50 12.59
N ARG A 83 18.00 -3.61 11.47
CA ARG A 83 17.64 -2.99 10.20
C ARG A 83 16.39 -3.63 9.58
N LEU A 84 16.36 -4.95 9.47
CA LEU A 84 15.27 -5.67 8.80
C LEU A 84 13.94 -5.52 9.54
N MET A 85 13.96 -5.52 10.88
CA MET A 85 12.76 -5.25 11.68
C MET A 85 12.26 -3.82 11.48
N GLY A 86 13.15 -2.83 11.46
CA GLY A 86 12.79 -1.44 11.17
C GLY A 86 12.15 -1.27 9.79
N LEU A 87 12.70 -1.92 8.75
CA LEU A 87 12.13 -1.88 7.39
C LEU A 87 10.76 -2.58 7.33
N LEU A 88 10.62 -3.74 7.99
CA LEU A 88 9.34 -4.43 8.08
C LEU A 88 8.28 -3.57 8.77
N ALA A 89 8.64 -2.93 9.88
CA ALA A 89 7.74 -2.03 10.61
C ALA A 89 7.28 -0.85 9.76
N ALA A 90 8.21 -0.23 9.02
CA ALA A 90 7.89 0.85 8.09
C ALA A 90 6.90 0.40 7.00
N GLY A 91 7.02 -0.85 6.52
CA GLY A 91 6.02 -1.47 5.65
C GLY A 91 4.65 -1.65 6.32
N LEU A 92 4.62 -2.17 7.55
CA LEU A 92 3.36 -2.37 8.30
C LEU A 92 2.61 -1.06 8.57
N LEU A 93 3.31 0.07 8.77
CA LEU A 93 2.68 1.39 8.89
C LEU A 93 1.90 1.80 7.63
N SER A 94 2.36 1.40 6.44
CA SER A 94 1.61 1.60 5.19
C SER A 94 0.33 0.76 5.16
N GLY A 95 0.40 -0.49 5.64
CA GLY A 95 -0.79 -1.34 5.82
C GLY A 95 -1.80 -0.74 6.81
N ALA A 96 -1.31 -0.22 7.93
CA ALA A 96 -2.15 0.43 8.94
C ALA A 96 -2.88 1.66 8.39
N THR A 97 -2.16 2.56 7.75
CA THR A 97 -2.75 3.77 7.16
C THR A 97 -3.68 3.49 6.00
N THR A 98 -3.41 2.45 5.21
CA THR A 98 -4.33 1.95 4.18
C THR A 98 -5.65 1.47 4.80
N ALA A 99 -5.58 0.70 5.89
CA ALA A 99 -6.76 0.30 6.63
C ALA A 99 -7.49 1.51 7.26
N TRP A 100 -6.79 2.54 7.74
CA TRP A 100 -7.43 3.80 8.20
C TRP A 100 -8.15 4.56 7.09
N ALA A 101 -7.56 4.61 5.90
CA ALA A 101 -8.20 5.21 4.73
C ALA A 101 -9.47 4.43 4.33
N LEU A 102 -9.45 3.11 4.42
CA LEU A 102 -10.62 2.25 4.18
C LEU A 102 -11.68 2.37 5.26
N LYS A 103 -11.30 2.52 6.53
CA LYS A 103 -12.23 2.86 7.61
C LYS A 103 -12.97 4.17 7.30
N GLY A 104 -12.25 5.23 6.94
CA GLY A 104 -12.87 6.51 6.56
C GLY A 104 -13.75 6.38 5.30
N SER A 105 -13.39 5.50 4.37
CA SER A 105 -14.23 5.17 3.21
C SER A 105 -15.52 4.45 3.61
N ALA A 106 -15.46 3.58 4.62
CA ALA A 106 -16.61 2.88 5.19
C ALA A 106 -17.56 3.86 5.89
N GLU A 107 -17.02 4.73 6.74
CA GLU A 107 -17.79 5.75 7.46
C GLU A 107 -18.45 6.78 6.53
N SER A 108 -17.89 6.97 5.34
CA SER A 108 -18.45 7.86 4.30
C SER A 108 -19.29 7.13 3.24
N HIS A 109 -19.53 5.82 3.38
CA HIS A 109 -20.26 5.00 2.41
C HIS A 109 -19.67 5.02 0.98
N THR A 110 -18.33 5.09 0.88
CA THR A 110 -17.58 5.14 -0.40
C THR A 110 -16.68 3.92 -0.63
N LEU A 111 -16.92 2.81 0.08
CA LEU A 111 -16.13 1.57 -0.04
C LEU A 111 -16.16 0.92 -1.42
N ASP A 112 -17.22 1.15 -2.19
CA ASP A 112 -17.37 0.62 -3.56
C ASP A 112 -16.71 1.56 -4.61
N SER A 113 -15.95 2.57 -4.20
CA SER A 113 -15.17 3.41 -5.12
C SER A 113 -13.96 2.65 -5.67
N ASP A 114 -13.54 2.97 -6.90
CA ASP A 114 -12.37 2.32 -7.52
C ASP A 114 -11.10 2.44 -6.67
N THR A 115 -10.94 3.55 -5.95
CA THR A 115 -9.83 3.75 -5.00
C THR A 115 -9.92 2.77 -3.84
N SER A 116 -11.06 2.73 -3.13
CA SER A 116 -11.25 1.85 -1.98
C SER A 116 -11.17 0.38 -2.36
N GLU A 117 -11.68 -0.02 -3.52
CA GLU A 117 -11.56 -1.39 -4.03
C GLU A 117 -10.09 -1.78 -4.30
N ARG A 118 -9.30 -0.87 -4.87
CA ARG A 118 -7.85 -1.08 -5.10
C ARG A 118 -7.10 -1.24 -3.78
N LEU A 119 -7.38 -0.40 -2.80
CA LEU A 119 -6.76 -0.49 -1.47
C LEU A 119 -7.13 -1.80 -0.75
N GLN A 120 -8.38 -2.25 -0.86
CA GLN A 120 -8.82 -3.56 -0.35
C GLN A 120 -8.04 -4.71 -0.99
N LEU A 121 -7.89 -4.69 -2.32
CA LEU A 121 -7.05 -5.67 -3.04
C LEU A 121 -5.58 -5.59 -2.60
N GLY A 122 -5.07 -4.39 -2.34
CA GLY A 122 -3.73 -4.16 -1.80
C GLY A 122 -3.51 -4.84 -0.45
N LEU A 123 -4.48 -4.74 0.47
CA LEU A 123 -4.44 -5.43 1.77
C LEU A 123 -4.57 -6.96 1.61
N VAL A 124 -5.45 -7.44 0.72
CA VAL A 124 -5.57 -8.87 0.41
C VAL A 124 -4.25 -9.42 -0.14
N GLY A 125 -3.62 -8.70 -1.07
CA GLY A 125 -2.33 -9.10 -1.64
C GLY A 125 -1.19 -9.05 -0.62
N LEU A 126 -1.17 -8.04 0.25
CA LEU A 126 -0.25 -7.97 1.38
C LEU A 126 -0.39 -9.20 2.30
N ALA A 127 -1.61 -9.51 2.73
CA ALA A 127 -1.89 -10.65 3.60
C ALA A 127 -1.53 -11.98 2.94
N GLY A 128 -1.93 -12.18 1.68
CA GLY A 128 -1.61 -13.39 0.92
C GLY A 128 -0.11 -13.58 0.73
N ALA A 129 0.62 -12.51 0.45
CA ALA A 129 2.08 -12.57 0.32
C ALA A 129 2.76 -12.85 1.67
N ALA A 130 2.31 -12.22 2.76
CA ALA A 130 2.81 -12.50 4.11
C ALA A 130 2.58 -13.97 4.51
N LEU A 131 1.37 -14.50 4.30
CA LEU A 131 1.06 -15.92 4.53
C LEU A 131 1.94 -16.84 3.68
N GLY A 132 2.16 -16.51 2.41
CA GLY A 132 3.06 -17.26 1.54
C GLY A 132 4.49 -17.30 2.09
N VAL A 133 5.00 -16.19 2.63
CA VAL A 133 6.33 -16.16 3.26
C VAL A 133 6.37 -16.99 4.55
N HIS A 134 5.31 -16.95 5.38
CA HIS A 134 5.19 -17.77 6.59
C HIS A 134 5.13 -19.27 6.27
N VAL A 135 4.43 -19.68 5.21
CA VAL A 135 4.40 -21.08 4.76
C VAL A 135 5.79 -21.53 4.30
N LEU A 136 6.51 -20.69 3.57
CA LEU A 136 7.83 -21.04 3.03
C LEU A 136 8.95 -21.07 4.07
N HIS A 137 8.81 -20.36 5.19
CA HIS A 137 9.85 -20.26 6.25
C HIS A 137 9.28 -20.54 7.64
N GLY A 138 8.24 -21.38 7.73
CA GLY A 138 7.59 -21.66 9.01
C GLY A 138 8.55 -22.24 10.05
N GLY A 139 9.58 -22.97 9.60
CA GLY A 139 10.64 -23.50 10.45
C GLY A 139 11.59 -22.46 11.04
N SER A 140 11.61 -21.23 10.50
CA SER A 140 12.43 -20.12 11.01
C SER A 140 11.71 -19.28 12.08
N LEU A 141 10.42 -19.57 12.33
CA LEU A 141 9.58 -18.81 13.25
C LEU A 141 9.33 -19.58 14.54
N THR A 142 9.16 -18.85 15.64
CA THR A 142 8.59 -19.42 16.87
C THR A 142 7.09 -19.68 16.68
N ASN A 143 6.50 -20.50 17.55
CA ASN A 143 5.05 -20.65 17.62
C ASN A 143 4.34 -19.31 17.84
N ASN A 144 4.94 -18.40 18.61
CA ASN A 144 4.41 -17.07 18.85
C ASN A 144 4.48 -16.20 17.58
N GLY A 145 5.60 -16.24 16.86
CA GLY A 145 5.77 -15.53 15.59
C GLY A 145 4.80 -16.03 14.52
N LEU A 146 4.64 -17.35 14.40
CA LEU A 146 3.64 -17.98 13.52
C LEU A 146 2.23 -17.53 13.89
N THR A 147 1.86 -17.61 15.16
CA THR A 147 0.50 -17.26 15.63
C THR A 147 0.22 -15.78 15.42
N ALA A 148 1.13 -14.89 15.81
CA ALA A 148 0.96 -13.45 15.65
C ALA A 148 0.90 -13.04 14.17
N GLY A 149 1.81 -13.56 13.35
CA GLY A 149 1.85 -13.29 11.92
C GLY A 149 0.62 -13.84 11.18
N ALA A 150 0.20 -15.07 11.49
CA ALA A 150 -1.00 -15.67 10.91
C ALA A 150 -2.27 -14.94 11.35
N ALA A 151 -2.39 -14.53 12.62
CA ALA A 151 -3.54 -13.77 13.11
C ALA A 151 -3.64 -12.40 12.43
N ALA A 152 -2.52 -11.68 12.32
CA ALA A 152 -2.48 -10.40 11.62
C ALA A 152 -2.84 -10.55 10.13
N ALA A 153 -2.27 -11.54 9.45
CA ALA A 153 -2.55 -11.77 8.04
C ALA A 153 -3.98 -12.28 7.81
N ALA A 154 -4.51 -13.14 8.68
CA ALA A 154 -5.89 -13.61 8.62
C ALA A 154 -6.88 -12.46 8.77
N LEU A 155 -6.66 -11.56 9.74
CA LEU A 155 -7.48 -10.37 9.92
C LEU A 155 -7.41 -9.44 8.70
N THR A 156 -6.19 -9.21 8.19
CA THR A 156 -5.93 -8.36 7.01
C THR A 156 -6.52 -8.93 5.73
N LEU A 157 -6.66 -10.25 5.64
CA LEU A 157 -7.32 -10.93 4.54
C LEU A 157 -8.84 -10.94 4.69
N ALA A 158 -9.34 -11.36 5.86
CA ALA A 158 -10.75 -11.67 6.09
C ALA A 158 -11.64 -10.43 5.97
N VAL A 159 -11.20 -9.28 6.47
CA VAL A 159 -11.98 -8.03 6.44
C VAL A 159 -12.23 -7.57 4.99
N PRO A 160 -11.20 -7.25 4.18
CA PRO A 160 -11.43 -6.81 2.81
C PRO A 160 -11.99 -7.93 1.92
N ALA A 161 -11.49 -9.18 2.03
CA ALA A 161 -12.01 -10.27 1.20
C ALA A 161 -13.47 -10.59 1.53
N GLY A 162 -13.85 -10.58 2.81
CA GLY A 162 -15.22 -10.78 3.26
C GLY A 162 -16.18 -9.78 2.63
N ARG A 163 -15.84 -8.48 2.66
CA ARG A 163 -16.64 -7.43 2.03
C ARG A 163 -16.71 -7.56 0.51
N MET A 164 -15.59 -7.89 -0.13
CA MET A 164 -15.54 -8.11 -1.59
C MET A 164 -16.36 -9.33 -2.05
N LEU A 165 -16.49 -10.34 -1.20
CA LEU A 165 -17.22 -11.58 -1.50
C LEU A 165 -18.70 -11.56 -1.09
N ALA A 166 -19.06 -10.70 -0.13
CA ALA A 166 -20.41 -10.58 0.42
C ALA A 166 -21.40 -9.90 -0.54
N THR A 167 -20.94 -8.99 -1.39
CA THR A 167 -21.82 -8.26 -2.32
C THR A 167 -21.74 -8.84 -3.73
N ASP A 168 -22.90 -9.19 -4.32
CA ASP A 168 -22.99 -9.77 -5.68
C ASP A 168 -22.37 -8.86 -6.75
N ARG A 169 -22.54 -7.54 -6.58
CA ARG A 169 -21.92 -6.52 -7.43
C ARG A 169 -20.39 -6.60 -7.38
N SER A 170 -19.83 -6.84 -6.20
CA SER A 170 -18.39 -6.97 -6.01
C SER A 170 -17.82 -8.26 -6.55
N ARG A 171 -18.53 -9.38 -6.34
CA ARG A 171 -18.11 -10.69 -6.85
C ARG A 171 -18.01 -10.71 -8.37
N ARG A 172 -19.01 -10.16 -9.08
CA ARG A 172 -19.01 -10.07 -10.55
C ARG A 172 -17.92 -9.14 -11.10
N ARG A 173 -17.51 -8.14 -10.31
CA ARG A 173 -16.46 -7.19 -10.70
C ARG A 173 -15.05 -7.66 -10.38
N LEU A 174 -14.85 -8.70 -9.57
CA LEU A 174 -13.53 -9.13 -9.12
C LEU A 174 -12.55 -9.41 -10.27
N GLY A 175 -12.99 -10.08 -11.34
CA GLY A 175 -12.16 -10.33 -12.52
C GLY A 175 -11.76 -9.05 -13.25
N ASN A 176 -12.71 -8.13 -13.43
CA ASN A 176 -12.44 -6.82 -14.01
C ASN A 176 -11.56 -5.93 -13.11
N ARG A 177 -11.68 -6.08 -11.79
CA ARG A 177 -10.86 -5.37 -10.79
C ARG A 177 -9.41 -5.84 -10.83
N LEU A 178 -9.18 -7.16 -10.82
CA LEU A 178 -7.84 -7.72 -10.97
C LEU A 178 -7.20 -7.26 -12.28
N LYS A 179 -7.95 -7.35 -13.39
CA LYS A 179 -7.50 -6.83 -14.69
C LYS A 179 -7.20 -5.33 -14.63
N GLY A 180 -8.06 -4.53 -14.01
CA GLY A 180 -7.87 -3.08 -13.84
C GLY A 180 -6.63 -2.71 -13.04
N VAL A 181 -6.28 -3.49 -12.00
CA VAL A 181 -5.01 -3.32 -11.27
C VAL A 181 -3.81 -3.58 -12.20
N PHE A 182 -3.84 -4.65 -12.99
CA PHE A 182 -2.75 -4.96 -13.94
C PHE A 182 -2.66 -3.91 -15.07
N ASP A 183 -3.79 -3.49 -15.62
CA ASP A 183 -3.85 -2.44 -16.64
C ASP A 183 -3.42 -1.07 -16.07
N GLY A 184 -3.66 -0.83 -14.77
CA GLY A 184 -3.24 0.37 -14.05
C GLY A 184 -1.72 0.48 -13.91
N VAL A 185 -1.01 -0.64 -13.79
CA VAL A 185 0.46 -0.66 -13.77
C VAL A 185 1.04 -0.13 -15.08
N GLY A 186 0.43 -0.47 -16.23
CA GLY A 186 0.82 0.06 -17.54
C GLY A 186 0.52 1.56 -17.70
N ARG A 187 -0.42 2.09 -16.92
CA ARG A 187 -0.85 3.51 -16.94
C ARG A 187 -0.16 4.39 -15.90
N LEU A 188 0.73 3.84 -15.07
CA LEU A 188 1.50 4.61 -14.08
C LEU A 188 2.39 5.68 -14.71
N PHE A 189 2.84 5.50 -15.96
CA PHE A 189 3.63 6.50 -16.69
C PHE A 189 2.82 7.23 -17.77
N ASP A 190 1.50 7.08 -17.75
CA ASP A 190 0.62 7.81 -18.64
C ASP A 190 0.35 9.21 -18.08
N PHE A 191 0.91 10.22 -18.74
CA PHE A 191 0.76 11.65 -18.45
C PHE A 191 -0.12 12.36 -19.50
N ARG A 192 -1.05 11.64 -20.15
CA ARG A 192 -1.92 12.17 -21.21
C ARG A 192 -2.71 13.45 -20.85
N HIS A 193 -2.88 13.77 -19.56
CA HIS A 193 -3.62 14.95 -19.09
C HIS A 193 -2.71 16.13 -18.68
N GLY A 194 -1.43 16.08 -19.05
CA GLY A 194 -0.42 17.08 -18.72
C GLY A 194 0.53 16.61 -17.61
N PHE A 195 1.74 17.16 -17.60
CA PHE A 195 2.74 16.84 -16.57
C PHE A 195 2.42 17.59 -15.28
N LYS A 196 2.06 16.84 -14.23
CA LYS A 196 1.96 17.34 -12.86
C LYS A 196 3.10 16.74 -12.04
N LEU A 197 3.91 17.58 -11.41
CA LEU A 197 5.04 17.12 -10.59
C LEU A 197 4.58 16.13 -9.51
N SER A 198 3.45 16.40 -8.84
CA SER A 198 2.87 15.51 -7.83
C SER A 198 2.55 14.11 -8.40
N SER A 199 1.89 14.05 -9.56
CA SER A 199 1.62 12.79 -10.27
C SER A 199 2.89 12.06 -10.70
N ALA A 200 3.88 12.80 -11.21
CA ALA A 200 5.16 12.24 -11.61
C ALA A 200 5.93 11.63 -10.43
N LEU A 201 5.89 12.26 -9.26
CA LEU A 201 6.50 11.73 -8.05
C LEU A 201 5.89 10.38 -7.64
N TYR A 202 4.55 10.24 -7.66
CA TYR A 202 3.89 8.96 -7.38
C TYR A 202 4.11 7.91 -8.49
N ALA A 203 4.32 8.33 -9.73
CA ALA A 203 4.61 7.45 -10.87
C ALA A 203 6.02 6.83 -10.79
N VAL A 204 7.03 7.64 -10.45
CA VAL A 204 8.44 7.24 -10.39
C VAL A 204 8.71 6.32 -9.19
N ASP A 205 7.93 6.45 -8.12
CA ASP A 205 7.98 5.58 -6.93
C ASP A 205 7.59 4.11 -7.23
N GLY A 206 7.10 3.84 -8.45
CA GLY A 206 6.86 2.50 -8.96
C GLY A 206 8.16 1.79 -9.35
N ASN A 207 8.76 1.03 -8.43
CA ASN A 207 9.96 0.25 -8.72
C ASN A 207 9.66 -1.12 -9.35
N LEU A 208 9.98 -1.26 -10.65
CA LEU A 208 10.15 -2.56 -11.32
C LEU A 208 11.20 -3.45 -10.61
N LEU A 209 12.15 -2.84 -9.91
CA LEU A 209 13.25 -3.53 -9.22
C LEU A 209 12.77 -4.39 -8.04
N LEU A 210 11.66 -4.04 -7.39
CA LEU A 210 11.17 -4.77 -6.22
C LEU A 210 10.67 -6.19 -6.57
N SER A 211 10.16 -6.39 -7.79
CA SER A 211 9.78 -7.72 -8.29
C SER A 211 11.01 -8.63 -8.49
N VAL A 212 12.13 -8.05 -8.93
CA VAL A 212 13.43 -8.76 -9.01
C VAL A 212 13.93 -9.08 -7.59
N PHE A 213 13.74 -8.16 -6.63
CA PHE A 213 14.19 -8.34 -5.25
C PHE A 213 13.50 -9.52 -4.58
N HIS A 214 12.20 -9.69 -4.81
CA HIS A 214 11.44 -10.81 -4.25
C HIS A 214 11.84 -12.17 -4.84
N SER A 215 12.22 -12.21 -6.11
CA SER A 215 12.62 -13.44 -6.80
C SER A 215 14.03 -13.89 -6.40
N LEU A 216 14.89 -12.95 -5.98
CA LEU A 216 16.28 -13.20 -5.61
C LEU A 216 16.60 -12.60 -4.22
N PRO A 217 15.91 -13.05 -3.15
CA PRO A 217 15.96 -12.39 -1.84
C PRO A 217 17.37 -12.37 -1.26
N GLN A 218 18.10 -13.48 -1.32
CA GLN A 218 19.48 -13.56 -0.82
C GLN A 218 20.43 -12.61 -1.55
N LYS A 219 20.37 -12.59 -2.89
CA LYS A 219 21.23 -11.72 -3.70
C LYS A 219 20.90 -10.26 -3.45
N THR A 220 19.63 -9.92 -3.30
CA THR A 220 19.20 -8.53 -3.18
C THR A 220 19.43 -7.99 -1.77
N LEU A 221 19.25 -8.82 -0.75
CA LEU A 221 19.65 -8.51 0.61
C LEU A 221 21.16 -8.24 0.72
N GLY A 222 22.00 -9.15 0.20
CA GLY A 222 23.46 -8.95 0.23
C GLY A 222 23.92 -7.73 -0.58
N ASN A 223 23.28 -7.45 -1.71
CA ASN A 223 23.57 -6.27 -2.52
C ASN A 223 22.95 -4.97 -1.96
N LEU A 224 22.01 -5.05 -1.01
CA LEU A 224 21.53 -3.89 -0.26
C LEU A 224 22.44 -3.61 0.92
N LEU A 225 22.70 -4.62 1.75
CA LEU A 225 23.44 -4.45 2.99
C LEU A 225 24.94 -4.27 2.76
N GLY A 226 25.50 -4.77 1.65
CA GLY A 226 26.94 -4.68 1.37
C GLY A 226 27.78 -5.73 2.10
N TYR A 227 27.17 -6.48 3.01
CA TYR A 227 27.76 -7.60 3.75
C TYR A 227 26.78 -8.77 3.81
N VAL A 228 27.26 -9.92 4.27
CA VAL A 228 26.52 -11.19 4.24
C VAL A 228 26.55 -11.85 5.62
N LEU A 229 25.47 -11.76 6.38
CA LEU A 229 25.17 -12.73 7.44
C LEU A 229 23.98 -13.56 6.96
N LYS A 230 24.26 -14.57 6.14
CA LYS A 230 23.25 -15.47 5.56
C LYS A 230 22.64 -16.34 6.66
N GLY A 231 21.45 -15.97 7.13
CA GLY A 231 20.55 -16.82 7.90
C GLY A 231 19.15 -16.84 7.27
N ASP A 232 18.42 -17.95 7.47
CA ASP A 232 17.05 -18.12 6.97
C ASP A 232 16.07 -17.10 7.58
N ASP A 233 16.37 -16.65 8.80
CA ASP A 233 15.70 -15.57 9.53
C ASP A 233 15.76 -14.23 8.79
N SER A 234 16.94 -13.83 8.33
CA SER A 234 17.17 -12.58 7.62
C SER A 234 16.53 -12.61 6.23
N ILE A 235 16.56 -13.77 5.57
CA ILE A 235 15.85 -13.99 4.30
C ILE A 235 14.34 -13.91 4.52
N PHE A 236 13.81 -14.50 5.59
CA PHE A 236 12.40 -14.41 5.95
C PHE A 236 11.96 -12.97 6.16
N LEU A 237 12.69 -12.18 6.97
CA LEU A 237 12.36 -10.78 7.24
C LEU A 237 12.43 -9.93 5.96
N TRP A 238 13.48 -10.13 5.16
CA TRP A 238 13.63 -9.46 3.87
C TRP A 238 12.48 -9.79 2.92
N ARG A 239 12.06 -11.05 2.84
CA ARG A 239 10.92 -11.48 2.03
C ARG A 239 9.60 -10.91 2.51
N ASN A 240 9.36 -10.83 3.82
CA ASN A 240 8.16 -10.21 4.37
C ASN A 240 8.11 -8.72 4.05
N MET A 241 9.22 -8.01 4.24
CA MET A 241 9.29 -6.60 3.87
C MET A 241 9.03 -6.42 2.36
N LEU A 242 9.68 -7.22 1.51
CA LEU A 242 9.44 -7.18 0.07
C LEU A 242 8.01 -7.57 -0.33
N ALA A 243 7.34 -8.43 0.44
CA ALA A 243 5.93 -8.77 0.23
C ALA A 243 5.03 -7.54 0.38
N VAL A 244 5.33 -6.65 1.34
CA VAL A 244 4.64 -5.36 1.48
C VAL A 244 4.86 -4.47 0.26
N LEU A 245 6.06 -4.47 -0.31
CA LEU A 245 6.48 -3.57 -1.38
C LEU A 245 6.26 -4.11 -2.80
N ARG A 246 5.94 -5.40 -2.97
CA ARG A 246 5.99 -6.10 -4.26
C ARG A 246 5.08 -5.48 -5.32
N ARG A 247 5.61 -5.06 -6.46
CA ARG A 247 4.80 -4.46 -7.56
C ARG A 247 4.06 -5.47 -8.44
N ALA A 248 4.57 -6.69 -8.58
CA ALA A 248 3.93 -7.74 -9.37
C ALA A 248 2.72 -8.33 -8.62
N GLY A 249 1.57 -7.66 -8.75
CA GLY A 249 0.30 -7.98 -8.10
C GLY A 249 -0.30 -6.77 -7.38
N PRO A 250 -1.52 -6.88 -6.82
CA PRO A 250 -2.08 -5.84 -5.96
C PRO A 250 -1.34 -5.82 -4.61
N SER A 251 -0.17 -5.19 -4.53
CA SER A 251 0.39 -4.88 -3.21
C SER A 251 -0.25 -3.63 -2.63
N CYS A 252 -0.23 -3.57 -1.30
CA CYS A 252 -0.66 -2.39 -0.57
C CYS A 252 0.06 -1.13 -1.06
N TYR A 253 1.40 -1.17 -1.20
CA TYR A 253 2.18 -0.02 -1.64
C TYR A 253 1.82 0.48 -3.05
N SER A 254 1.70 -0.44 -4.01
CA SER A 254 1.31 -0.09 -5.38
C SER A 254 -0.13 0.42 -5.46
N ALA A 255 -1.05 -0.13 -4.67
CA ALA A 255 -2.42 0.36 -4.58
C ALA A 255 -2.48 1.79 -4.02
N VAL A 256 -1.68 2.10 -2.99
CA VAL A 256 -1.58 3.45 -2.40
C VAL A 256 -1.02 4.45 -3.40
N THR A 257 0.17 4.18 -3.96
CA THR A 257 0.85 5.11 -4.88
C THR A 257 0.05 5.33 -6.16
N TYR A 258 -0.57 4.28 -6.72
CA TYR A 258 -1.45 4.41 -7.88
C TYR A 258 -2.71 5.22 -7.58
N SER A 259 -3.34 4.99 -6.42
CA SER A 259 -4.53 5.77 -6.00
C SER A 259 -4.18 7.24 -5.78
N LEU A 260 -3.03 7.53 -5.16
CA LEU A 260 -2.53 8.89 -4.96
C LEU A 260 -2.17 9.56 -6.29
N LYS A 261 -1.57 8.83 -7.24
CA LYS A 261 -1.34 9.34 -8.60
C LYS A 261 -2.64 9.76 -9.26
N GLU A 262 -3.66 8.90 -9.27
CA GLU A 262 -4.94 9.21 -9.91
C GLU A 262 -5.63 10.41 -9.26
N LYS A 263 -5.57 10.50 -7.92
CA LYS A 263 -6.04 11.68 -7.18
C LYS A 263 -5.23 12.92 -7.52
N ALA A 264 -3.93 12.82 -7.74
CA ALA A 264 -3.08 13.93 -8.19
C ALA A 264 -3.46 14.38 -9.61
N ASP A 265 -3.66 13.43 -10.52
CA ASP A 265 -4.12 13.70 -11.89
C ASP A 265 -5.46 14.44 -11.89
N ALA A 266 -6.35 14.08 -10.96
CA ALA A 266 -7.69 14.68 -10.78
C ALA A 266 -7.76 15.91 -9.86
N ASP A 267 -6.63 16.45 -9.35
CA ASP A 267 -6.59 17.56 -8.38
C ASP A 267 -7.37 17.31 -7.07
N ALA A 268 -7.46 16.04 -6.65
CA ALA A 268 -8.21 15.55 -5.50
C ALA A 268 -7.30 15.05 -4.35
N LEU A 269 -6.09 15.59 -4.25
CA LEU A 269 -5.16 15.26 -3.16
C LEU A 269 -5.57 15.84 -1.80
N ALA A 270 -6.44 16.86 -1.80
CA ALA A 270 -6.94 17.49 -0.58
C ALA A 270 -8.01 16.66 0.15
N ASP A 271 -8.54 15.60 -0.49
CA ASP A 271 -9.54 14.70 0.10
C ASP A 271 -9.00 14.00 1.36
N HIS A 272 -9.89 13.70 2.32
CA HIS A 272 -9.51 13.04 3.57
C HIS A 272 -8.75 11.73 3.33
N THR A 273 -9.25 10.86 2.46
CA THR A 273 -8.61 9.59 2.09
C THR A 273 -7.20 9.82 1.53
N SER A 274 -7.03 10.78 0.63
CA SER A 274 -5.73 11.15 0.04
C SER A 274 -4.75 11.64 1.11
N ARG A 275 -5.21 12.43 2.10
CA ARG A 275 -4.39 12.88 3.22
C ARG A 275 -3.97 11.72 4.13
N THR A 276 -4.88 10.81 4.46
CA THR A 276 -4.57 9.61 5.27
C THR A 276 -3.53 8.73 4.57
N LEU A 277 -3.70 8.51 3.26
CA LEU A 277 -2.75 7.73 2.46
C LEU A 277 -1.38 8.41 2.35
N ASN A 278 -1.35 9.74 2.15
CA ASN A 278 -0.09 10.49 2.14
C ASN A 278 0.61 10.47 3.50
N LEU A 279 -0.12 10.60 4.61
CA LEU A 279 0.44 10.45 5.94
C LEU A 279 1.07 9.05 6.13
N GLY A 280 0.39 8.01 5.63
CA GLY A 280 0.92 6.66 5.58
C GLY A 280 2.22 6.51 4.80
N LEU A 281 2.24 7.07 3.59
CA LEU A 281 3.43 7.08 2.74
C LEU A 281 4.57 7.88 3.37
N LEU A 282 4.27 9.00 4.03
CA LEU A 282 5.23 9.81 4.78
C LEU A 282 5.87 9.01 5.92
N LEU A 283 5.06 8.36 6.76
CA LEU A 283 5.55 7.57 7.89
C LEU A 283 6.35 6.35 7.43
N SER A 284 5.88 5.66 6.39
CA SER A 284 6.55 4.50 5.82
C SER A 284 7.89 4.90 5.19
N SER A 285 7.92 5.97 4.39
CA SER A 285 9.15 6.47 3.76
C SER A 285 10.16 6.99 4.79
N LEU A 286 9.70 7.72 5.80
CA LEU A 286 10.55 8.16 6.91
C LEU A 286 11.15 6.96 7.65
N GLY A 287 10.35 5.94 7.97
CA GLY A 287 10.84 4.72 8.63
C GLY A 287 11.93 4.01 7.81
N HIS A 288 11.74 3.89 6.49
CA HIS A 288 12.77 3.33 5.61
C HIS A 288 14.03 4.22 5.56
N LEU A 289 13.88 5.55 5.48
CA LEU A 289 15.02 6.47 5.46
C LEU A 289 15.79 6.51 6.78
N VAL A 290 15.12 6.33 7.93
CA VAL A 290 15.79 6.23 9.24
C VAL A 290 16.68 4.99 9.31
N VAL A 291 16.29 3.89 8.67
CA VAL A 291 17.10 2.66 8.63
C VAL A 291 18.21 2.74 7.57
N LEU A 292 17.87 3.17 6.35
CA LEU A 292 18.76 3.14 5.19
C LEU A 292 19.68 4.37 5.10
N GLY A 293 19.25 5.52 5.62
CA GLY A 293 19.97 6.79 5.58
C GLY A 293 21.34 6.74 6.24
N PRO A 294 21.46 6.25 7.50
CA PRO A 294 22.75 6.08 8.14
C PRO A 294 23.71 5.18 7.34
N MET A 295 23.20 4.07 6.78
CA MET A 295 24.01 3.19 5.93
C MET A 295 24.53 3.89 4.68
N ALA A 296 23.72 4.78 4.09
CA ALA A 296 24.09 5.51 2.88
C ALA A 296 25.13 6.60 3.20
N ASN A 297 24.94 7.29 4.32
CA ASN A 297 25.85 8.32 4.81
C ASN A 297 27.22 7.75 5.19
N GLU A 298 27.26 6.57 5.79
CA GLU A 298 28.51 5.89 6.18
C GLU A 298 29.17 5.14 5.01
N GLY A 299 28.49 5.00 3.87
CA GLY A 299 28.99 4.22 2.73
C GLY A 299 29.09 2.71 3.01
N THR A 300 28.35 2.20 4.01
CA THR A 300 28.42 0.80 4.45
C THR A 300 27.47 -0.12 3.70
N GLY A 301 26.59 0.41 2.86
CA GLY A 301 25.65 -0.36 2.06
C GLY A 301 26.20 -0.88 0.73
N GLY A 302 25.47 -1.82 0.14
CA GLY A 302 25.78 -2.38 -1.17
C GLY A 302 25.18 -1.57 -2.33
N LYS A 303 25.38 -2.07 -3.54
CA LYS A 303 25.00 -1.41 -4.81
C LYS A 303 23.51 -1.04 -4.96
N TYR A 304 22.61 -1.70 -4.24
CA TYR A 304 21.16 -1.39 -4.30
C TYR A 304 20.72 -0.34 -3.28
N LEU A 305 21.58 0.03 -2.33
CA LEU A 305 21.23 1.03 -1.30
C LEU A 305 20.87 2.39 -1.90
N PRO A 306 21.64 3.00 -2.83
CA PRO A 306 21.30 4.31 -3.38
C PRO A 306 19.94 4.35 -4.07
N VAL A 307 19.58 3.25 -4.73
CA VAL A 307 18.29 3.12 -5.42
C VAL A 307 17.14 3.08 -4.42
N LEU A 308 17.26 2.28 -3.35
CA LEU A 308 16.23 2.22 -2.32
C LEU A 308 16.10 3.54 -1.54
N VAL A 309 17.23 4.18 -1.19
CA VAL A 309 17.20 5.51 -0.55
C VAL A 309 16.55 6.54 -1.46
N GLY A 310 16.91 6.60 -2.75
CA GLY A 310 16.30 7.51 -3.71
C GLY A 310 14.80 7.29 -3.89
N THR A 311 14.37 6.02 -3.87
CA THR A 311 12.94 5.65 -3.90
C THR A 311 12.21 6.23 -2.70
N TRP A 312 12.68 5.92 -1.50
CA TRP A 312 12.01 6.37 -0.27
C TRP A 312 12.10 7.88 -0.07
N ALA A 313 13.18 8.53 -0.52
CA ALA A 313 13.27 9.99 -0.58
C ALA A 313 12.23 10.60 -1.54
N THR A 314 11.99 9.94 -2.68
CA THR A 314 10.95 10.36 -3.64
C THR A 314 9.56 10.18 -3.04
N ALA A 315 9.28 9.04 -2.42
CA ALA A 315 8.02 8.78 -1.70
C ALA A 315 7.77 9.80 -0.58
N PHE A 316 8.83 10.12 0.18
CA PHE A 316 8.79 11.14 1.23
C PHE A 316 8.44 12.52 0.65
N ALA A 317 9.13 12.95 -0.41
CA ALA A 317 8.83 14.21 -1.09
C ALA A 317 7.39 14.22 -1.67
N ALA A 318 6.97 13.13 -2.32
CA ALA A 318 5.62 12.98 -2.87
C ALA A 318 4.56 13.14 -1.77
N SER A 319 4.79 12.52 -0.62
CA SER A 319 3.88 12.59 0.52
C SER A 319 3.76 14.00 1.11
N LEU A 320 4.87 14.75 1.21
CA LEU A 320 4.87 16.15 1.64
C LEU A 320 4.12 17.06 0.65
N VAL A 321 4.32 16.84 -0.65
CA VAL A 321 3.57 17.56 -1.70
C VAL A 321 2.08 17.22 -1.62
N GLY A 322 1.74 15.95 -1.42
CA GLY A 322 0.35 15.51 -1.23
C GLY A 322 -0.31 16.14 -0.01
N LEU A 323 0.37 16.18 1.14
CA LEU A 323 -0.15 16.78 2.38
C LEU A 323 -0.26 18.31 2.30
N SER A 324 0.61 18.97 1.55
CA SER A 324 0.56 20.42 1.34
C SER A 324 -0.49 20.86 0.32
N SER A 325 -1.14 19.92 -0.37
CA SER A 325 -2.23 20.23 -1.30
C SER A 325 -3.43 20.84 -0.57
N SER A 326 -3.83 22.03 -1.02
CA SER A 326 -5.02 22.72 -0.55
C SER A 326 -6.20 22.43 -1.48
N THR A 327 -7.41 22.45 -0.91
CA THR A 327 -8.62 22.42 -1.71
C THR A 327 -8.68 23.74 -2.47
N THR A 328 -8.23 23.74 -3.72
CA THR A 328 -8.49 24.87 -4.61
C THR A 328 -9.96 24.80 -4.91
N ALA A 329 -10.77 25.51 -4.12
CA ALA A 329 -12.18 25.70 -4.44
C ALA A 329 -12.22 26.21 -5.87
N LYS A 330 -12.72 25.39 -6.81
CA LYS A 330 -13.19 25.90 -8.09
C LYS A 330 -14.31 26.88 -7.73
N ARG A 331 -13.96 28.15 -7.58
CA ARG A 331 -14.91 29.25 -7.67
C ARG A 331 -15.50 29.14 -9.07
N LEU A 332 -16.68 28.54 -9.14
CA LEU A 332 -17.59 28.68 -10.28
C LEU A 332 -17.96 30.16 -10.43
#